data_AF-A0A1F4VCW9-F1
#
_entry.id   AF-A0A1F4VCW9-F1
#
_cell.length_a   1.000
_cell.length_b   1.000
_cell.length_c   1.000
_cell.angle_alpha   90.00
_cell.angle_beta   90.00
_cell.angle_gamma   90.00
#
_symmetry.space_group_name_H-M   'P 1'
#
loop_
_entity.id
_entity.type
_entity.pdbx_description
1 polymer ?
#
loop_
_entity_poly.entity_id
_entity_poly.type
_entity_poly.pdbx_seq_one_letter_code
_entity_poly.pdbx_strand_id
1 'polypeptide(L)'
;MRGKKFIINSTKMDLHRVVTATGNINKELPQQSVIEFMEHADKDFGKIELTKWEQTLRQHLQNLQKQLPYIKDPHSRLRWAEDVMTIRCRL
;
A
#
# COMPACT_ATOMS: atom_id res chain seq x y z
N MET A 1 13.59 -2.27 -21.68
CA MET A 1 13.55 -2.75 -20.27
C MET A 1 13.41 -1.63 -19.20
N ARG A 2 12.89 -0.43 -19.51
CA ARG A 2 12.66 0.64 -18.51
C ARG A 2 11.31 0.57 -17.77
N GLY A 3 10.36 -0.24 -18.24
CA GLY A 3 8.98 -0.29 -17.71
C GLY A 3 8.88 -0.83 -16.28
N LYS A 4 9.33 -2.07 -16.02
CA LYS A 4 9.08 -2.73 -14.73
C LYS A 4 9.66 -2.00 -13.52
N LYS A 5 10.92 -1.54 -13.61
CA LYS A 5 11.57 -0.80 -12.52
C LYS A 5 10.88 0.54 -12.24
N PHE A 6 10.42 1.24 -13.28
CA PHE A 6 9.65 2.48 -13.12
C PHE A 6 8.33 2.22 -12.40
N ILE A 7 7.59 1.19 -12.82
CA ILE A 7 6.32 0.80 -12.19
C ILE A 7 6.52 0.40 -10.72
N ILE A 8 7.53 -0.42 -10.40
CA ILE A 8 7.83 -0.79 -9.00
C ILE A 8 8.14 0.46 -8.16
N ASN A 9 8.91 1.41 -8.68
CA ASN A 9 9.21 2.65 -7.97
C ASN A 9 7.97 3.53 -7.77
N SER A 10 7.07 3.57 -8.75
CA SER A 10 5.76 4.23 -8.66
C SER A 10 4.93 3.62 -7.52
N THR A 11 4.77 2.29 -7.53
CA THR A 11 4.09 1.54 -6.45
C THR A 11 4.72 1.85 -5.08
N LYS A 12 6.05 1.83 -4.96
CA LYS A 12 6.75 2.15 -3.70
C LYS A 12 6.47 3.57 -3.21
N MET A 13 6.27 4.54 -4.11
CA MET A 13 5.92 5.90 -3.73
C MET A 13 4.49 6.00 -3.22
N ASP A 14 3.53 5.31 -3.83
CA ASP A 14 2.15 5.32 -3.33
C ASP A 14 2.03 4.62 -1.98
N LEU A 15 2.70 3.48 -1.79
CA LEU A 15 2.74 2.83 -0.48
C LEU A 15 3.40 3.72 0.58
N HIS A 16 4.41 4.52 0.23
CA HIS A 16 4.98 5.50 1.15
C HIS A 16 3.97 6.60 1.54
N ARG A 17 3.18 7.09 0.58
CA ARG A 17 2.12 8.07 0.82
C ARG A 17 1.02 7.50 1.71
N VAL A 18 0.64 6.24 1.50
CA VAL A 18 -0.28 5.51 2.39
C VAL A 18 0.27 5.50 3.81
N VAL A 19 1.51 5.03 4.02
CA VAL A 19 2.14 4.98 5.36
C VAL A 19 2.21 6.37 6.01
N THR A 20 2.51 7.40 5.24
CA THR A 20 2.58 8.78 5.75
C THR A 20 1.19 9.29 6.18
N ALA A 21 0.17 8.98 5.39
CA ALA A 21 -1.22 9.35 5.67
C ALA A 21 -1.81 8.57 6.86
N THR A 22 -1.45 7.29 7.01
CA THR A 22 -1.95 6.43 8.09
C THR A 22 -1.09 6.49 9.35
N GLY A 23 0.18 6.87 9.28
CA GLY A 23 1.10 6.85 10.42
C GLY A 23 0.87 7.97 11.45
N ASN A 24 0.19 9.06 11.08
CA ASN A 24 -0.15 10.12 12.03
C ASN A 24 -1.47 9.83 12.76
N ILE A 25 -1.37 9.10 13.88
CA ILE A 25 -2.53 8.72 14.70
C ILE A 25 -3.22 9.89 15.43
N ASN A 26 -2.56 11.05 15.52
CA ASN A 26 -3.14 12.25 16.16
C ASN A 26 -4.10 12.99 15.22
N LYS A 27 -4.20 12.57 13.96
CA LYS A 27 -5.10 13.14 12.95
C LYS A 27 -6.13 12.11 12.53
N GLU A 28 -7.29 12.57 12.07
CA GLU A 28 -8.24 11.71 11.39
C GLU A 28 -7.58 11.01 10.20
N LEU A 29 -7.99 9.78 9.92
CA LEU A 29 -7.51 9.02 8.77
C LEU A 29 -8.05 9.68 7.50
N PRO A 30 -7.20 10.19 6.59
CA PRO A 30 -7.66 10.71 5.30
C PRO A 30 -8.04 9.53 4.37
N GLN A 31 -9.17 8.91 4.66
CA GLN A 31 -9.56 7.61 4.12
C GLN A 31 -9.62 7.62 2.58
N GLN A 32 -10.17 8.68 1.99
CA GLN A 32 -10.27 8.82 0.54
C GLN A 32 -8.89 8.81 -0.14
N SER A 33 -7.94 9.61 0.35
CA SER A 33 -6.58 9.64 -0.21
C SER A 33 -5.85 8.30 -0.05
N VAL A 34 -6.05 7.62 1.08
CA VAL A 34 -5.47 6.29 1.31
C VAL A 34 -6.04 5.27 0.31
N ILE A 35 -7.36 5.30 0.06
CA ILE A 35 -8.00 4.44 -0.95
C ILE A 35 -7.40 4.70 -2.33
N GLU A 36 -7.29 5.97 -2.73
CA GLU A 36 -6.75 6.36 -4.04
C GLU A 36 -5.32 5.85 -4.26
N PHE A 37 -4.43 6.00 -3.26
CA PHE A 37 -3.07 5.50 -3.36
C PHE A 37 -2.99 3.97 -3.38
N MET A 38 -3.83 3.28 -2.59
CA MET A 38 -3.89 1.81 -2.59
C MET A 38 -4.39 1.26 -3.93
N GLU A 39 -5.43 1.87 -4.50
CA GLU A 39 -5.96 1.51 -5.82
C GLU A 39 -4.97 1.80 -6.95
N HIS A 40 -4.26 2.93 -6.88
CA HIS A 40 -3.22 3.25 -7.85
C HIS A 40 -2.08 2.23 -7.80
N ALA A 41 -1.63 1.86 -6.59
CA ALA A 41 -0.62 0.83 -6.39
C ALA A 41 -1.06 -0.54 -6.97
N ASP A 42 -2.30 -0.98 -6.73
CA ASP A 42 -2.82 -2.24 -7.30
C ASP A 42 -2.92 -2.19 -8.83
N LYS A 43 -3.36 -1.06 -9.39
CA LYS A 43 -3.39 -0.84 -10.84
C LYS A 43 -1.99 -0.92 -11.44
N ASP A 44 -0.98 -0.36 -10.77
CA ASP A 44 0.42 -0.43 -11.21
C ASP A 44 0.96 -1.86 -11.25
N PHE A 45 0.65 -2.70 -10.25
CA PHE A 45 0.96 -4.13 -10.31
C PHE A 45 0.37 -4.82 -11.55
N GLY A 46 -0.81 -4.38 -12.03
CA GLY A 46 -1.44 -4.91 -13.24
C GLY A 46 -0.76 -4.51 -14.56
N LYS A 47 0.19 -3.57 -14.55
CA LYS A 47 0.89 -3.09 -15.75
C LYS A 47 2.15 -3.91 -16.09
N ILE A 48 2.54 -4.82 -15.22
CA ILE A 48 3.79 -5.58 -15.34
C ILE A 48 3.58 -7.08 -15.08
N GLU A 49 4.46 -7.90 -15.65
CA GLU A 49 4.53 -9.30 -15.29
C GLU A 49 5.11 -9.44 -13.87
N LEU A 50 4.36 -10.11 -13.00
CA LEU A 50 4.73 -10.32 -11.61
C LEU A 50 5.39 -11.68 -11.43
N THR A 51 6.46 -11.69 -10.64
CA THR A 51 6.98 -12.92 -10.04
C THR A 51 5.98 -13.46 -9.02
N LYS A 52 6.11 -14.74 -8.66
CA LYS A 52 5.30 -15.36 -7.60
C LYS A 52 5.32 -14.55 -6.30
N TRP A 53 6.49 -14.02 -5.93
CA TRP A 53 6.66 -13.19 -4.75
C TRP A 53 5.90 -11.86 -4.85
N GLU A 54 6.06 -11.13 -5.96
CA GLU A 54 5.35 -9.86 -6.18
C GLU A 54 3.82 -10.08 -6.21
N GLN A 55 3.36 -11.22 -6.72
CA GLN A 55 1.95 -11.58 -6.70
C GLN A 55 1.43 -11.85 -5.27
N THR A 56 2.24 -12.49 -4.42
CA THR A 56 1.94 -12.61 -2.98
C THR A 56 1.84 -11.24 -2.30
N LEU A 57 2.77 -10.33 -2.61
CA LEU A 57 2.75 -8.97 -2.07
C LEU A 57 1.51 -8.18 -2.53
N ARG A 58 1.14 -8.29 -3.80
CA ARG A 58 -0.11 -7.69 -4.32
C ARG A 58 -1.34 -8.25 -3.61
N GLN A 59 -1.42 -9.57 -3.41
CA GLN A 59 -2.54 -10.20 -2.70
C GLN A 59 -2.62 -9.71 -1.24
N HIS A 60 -1.48 -9.53 -0.59
CA HIS A 60 -1.42 -8.97 0.75
C HIS A 60 -1.91 -7.52 0.77
N LEU A 61 -1.51 -6.69 -0.19
CA LEU A 61 -2.00 -5.32 -0.34
C LEU A 61 -3.52 -5.25 -0.50
N GLN A 62 -4.09 -6.12 -1.34
CA GLN A 62 -5.54 -6.21 -1.55
C GLN A 62 -6.29 -6.63 -0.27
N ASN A 63 -5.69 -7.49 0.55
CA ASN A 63 -6.25 -7.87 1.84
C ASN A 63 -6.23 -6.69 2.82
N LEU A 64 -5.14 -5.93 2.86
CA LEU A 64 -5.04 -4.70 3.67
C LEU A 64 -6.07 -3.65 3.23
N GLN A 65 -6.32 -3.50 1.94
CA GLN A 65 -7.34 -2.58 1.42
C GLN A 65 -8.74 -2.91 1.95
N LYS A 66 -9.09 -4.19 2.03
CA LYS A 66 -10.38 -4.64 2.61
C LYS A 66 -10.48 -4.36 4.12
N GLN A 67 -9.35 -4.26 4.82
CA GLN A 67 -9.31 -3.96 6.25
C GLN A 67 -9.39 -2.46 6.56
N LEU A 68 -9.13 -1.59 5.58
CA LEU A 68 -9.08 -0.13 5.77
C LEU A 68 -10.30 0.49 6.48
N PRO A 69 -11.56 0.05 6.26
CA PRO A 69 -12.71 0.59 7.00
C PRO A 69 -12.69 0.33 8.52
N TYR A 70 -11.87 -0.62 8.96
CA TYR A 70 -11.85 -1.12 10.33
C TYR A 70 -10.64 -0.62 11.15
N ILE A 71 -9.70 0.12 10.57
CA ILE A 71 -8.48 0.59 11.26
C ILE A 71 -8.66 1.91 12.02
N LYS A 72 -9.79 2.05 12.73
CA LYS A 72 -10.15 3.29 13.43
C LYS A 72 -9.37 3.49 14.73
N ASP A 73 -9.02 2.40 15.41
CA ASP A 73 -8.23 2.51 16.63
C ASP A 73 -6.75 2.82 16.32
N PRO A 74 -6.09 3.69 17.09
CA PRO A 74 -4.70 4.09 16.82
C PRO A 74 -3.71 2.94 16.72
N HIS A 75 -3.87 1.90 17.54
CA HIS A 75 -2.95 0.77 17.57
C HIS A 75 -3.09 -0.14 16.34
N SER A 76 -4.32 -0.45 15.91
CA SER A 76 -4.56 -1.20 14.67
C SER A 76 -4.13 -0.39 13.46
N ARG A 77 -4.35 0.92 13.46
CA ARG A 77 -3.88 1.82 12.40
C ARG A 77 -2.36 1.80 12.24
N LEU A 78 -1.60 1.83 13.33
CA LEU A 78 -0.15 1.73 13.29
C LEU A 78 0.30 0.36 12.76
N ARG A 79 -0.26 -0.74 13.27
CA ARG A 79 0.06 -2.09 12.79
C ARG A 79 -0.25 -2.26 11.30
N TRP A 80 -1.40 -1.76 10.86
CA TRP A 80 -1.78 -1.77 9.46
C TRP A 80 -0.81 -0.95 8.60
N ALA A 81 -0.37 0.21 9.09
CA ALA A 81 0.64 1.02 8.40
C ALA A 81 2.00 0.30 8.30
N GLU A 82 2.40 -0.42 9.34
CA GLU A 82 3.61 -1.26 9.34
C GLU A 82 3.53 -2.39 8.31
N ASP A 83 2.35 -3.02 8.16
CA ASP A 83 2.14 -4.05 7.13
C ASP A 83 2.30 -3.47 5.71
N VAL A 84 1.73 -2.28 5.46
CA VAL A 84 1.92 -1.58 4.18
C VAL A 84 3.39 -1.21 3.96
N MET A 85 4.08 -0.72 4.99
CA MET A 85 5.51 -0.41 4.92
C MET A 85 6.35 -1.67 4.63
N THR A 86 5.97 -2.80 5.21
CA THR A 86 6.61 -4.10 4.98
C THR A 86 6.49 -4.54 3.53
N ILE A 87 5.29 -4.41 2.93
CA ILE A 87 5.09 -4.67 1.50
C ILE A 87 6.03 -3.77 0.67
N ARG A 88 6.05 -2.47 0.96
CA ARG A 88 6.89 -1.51 0.25
C ARG A 88 8.38 -1.87 0.27
N CYS A 89 8.91 -2.25 1.43
CA CYS A 89 10.32 -2.62 1.59
C CYS A 89 10.68 -3.96 0.92
N ARG A 90 9.69 -4.80 0.64
CA ARG A 90 9.85 -6.13 0.03
C ARG A 90 9.65 -6.15 -1.50
N LEU A 91 9.11 -5.06 -2.06
CA LEU A 91 9.18 -4.74 -3.49
C LEU A 91 10.58 -4.24 -3.87
#